data_AF-A0A7S0PZW2-F1
#
_entry.id   AF-A0A7S0PZW2-F1
#
_cell.length_a   1.000
_cell.length_b   1.000
_cell.length_c   1.000
_cell.angle_alpha   90.00
_cell.angle_beta   90.00
_cell.angle_gamma   90.00
#
_symmetry.space_group_name_H-M   'P 1'
#
loop_
_entity.id
_entity.type
_entity.pdbx_description
1 polymer ?
#
loop_
_entity_poly.entity_id
_entity_poly.type
_entity_poly.pdbx_seq_one_letter_code
_entity_poly.pdbx_strand_id
1 'polypeptide(L)'
;MVGRCGAPAVSVAVGAGIAASSLSRSTHSQQSTPAPSLAISATSHLPGSKLKISSGEISTHVISKLGKASVDGAKVSVSYNADLSAGARSCGWRLLREAALSTNGGIDDLVPVGELQRGLYLLEFDFSGVDEAARKVYRKEAEGVYVPLNSTGFFLAPRSSITLKIEDPDSLNHLVLSVGDKELTARPGVRAH
;
A
#
# COMPACT_ATOMS: atom_id res chain seq x y z
N MET A 1 -9.90 -16.64 20.35
CA MET A 1 -10.65 -15.38 20.54
C MET A 1 -10.65 -14.64 19.21
N VAL A 2 -11.76 -14.65 18.47
CA VAL A 2 -11.89 -13.96 17.18
C VAL A 2 -12.61 -12.65 17.45
N GLY A 3 -11.88 -11.53 17.35
CA GLY A 3 -12.44 -10.19 17.52
C GLY A 3 -13.38 -9.85 16.38
N ARG A 4 -14.66 -9.62 16.69
CA ARG A 4 -15.64 -9.08 15.74
C ARG A 4 -15.30 -7.61 15.49
N CYS A 5 -14.95 -7.26 14.26
CA CYS A 5 -14.92 -5.86 13.83
C CYS A 5 -16.37 -5.36 13.79
N GLY A 6 -16.68 -4.37 14.62
CA GLY A 6 -17.99 -3.69 14.62
C GLY A 6 -18.19 -2.92 13.33
N ALA A 7 -19.31 -3.17 12.65
CA ALA A 7 -19.74 -2.40 11.50
C ALA A 7 -20.30 -1.03 11.94
N PRO A 8 -19.91 0.10 11.31
CA PRO A 8 -20.71 1.30 11.35
C PRO A 8 -21.76 1.31 10.23
N ALA A 9 -22.77 2.15 10.47
CA ALA A 9 -24.09 2.16 9.86
C ALA A 9 -24.15 2.40 8.33
N VAL A 10 -25.26 1.87 7.81
CA VAL A 10 -25.89 2.03 6.49
C VAL A 10 -25.63 3.38 5.82
N SER A 11 -25.19 3.35 4.56
CA SER A 11 -25.54 4.37 3.57
C SER A 11 -25.71 3.73 2.17
N VAL A 12 -26.61 4.34 1.41
CA VAL A 12 -27.43 3.79 0.33
C VAL A 12 -26.63 3.49 -0.95
N ALA A 13 -26.80 2.29 -1.51
CA ALA A 13 -26.38 1.95 -2.86
C ALA A 13 -27.62 1.87 -3.78
N VAL A 14 -27.59 2.64 -4.87
CA VAL A 14 -28.57 2.59 -5.97
C VAL A 14 -28.27 1.35 -6.81
N GLY A 15 -29.28 0.51 -7.00
CA GLY A 15 -29.18 -0.79 -7.63
C GLY A 15 -29.25 -0.78 -9.16
N ALA A 16 -28.73 -1.85 -9.73
CA ALA A 16 -29.24 -2.47 -10.96
C ALA A 16 -29.12 -3.98 -10.76
N GLY A 17 -30.26 -4.66 -10.70
CA GLY A 17 -30.34 -6.11 -10.51
C GLY A 17 -30.16 -6.88 -11.82
N ILE A 18 -29.94 -8.18 -11.68
CA ILE A 18 -30.61 -9.27 -12.41
C ILE A 18 -30.38 -10.56 -11.58
N ALA A 19 -31.47 -11.33 -11.40
CA ALA A 19 -31.59 -12.63 -10.73
C ALA A 19 -30.93 -13.76 -11.58
N ALA A 20 -30.75 -15.02 -11.19
CA ALA A 20 -31.55 -15.90 -10.35
C ALA A 20 -30.82 -17.25 -10.08
N SER A 21 -31.07 -17.83 -8.89
CA SER A 21 -31.45 -19.24 -8.61
C SER A 21 -30.53 -20.43 -8.97
N SER A 22 -30.02 -21.14 -7.94
CA SER A 22 -30.49 -22.49 -7.47
C SER A 22 -29.64 -23.65 -8.04
N LEU A 23 -29.31 -24.80 -7.44
CA LEU A 23 -29.76 -25.67 -6.34
C LEU A 23 -28.54 -26.51 -5.84
N SER A 24 -28.38 -26.82 -4.53
CA SER A 24 -28.46 -28.15 -3.85
C SER A 24 -27.90 -29.38 -4.62
N ARG A 25 -27.24 -30.41 -4.06
CA ARG A 25 -27.32 -31.08 -2.73
C ARG A 25 -26.25 -32.19 -2.61
N SER A 26 -25.85 -32.46 -1.36
CA SER A 26 -25.58 -33.74 -0.67
C SER A 26 -24.47 -34.75 -1.08
N THR A 27 -23.55 -34.92 -0.12
CA THR A 27 -23.10 -36.17 0.57
C THR A 27 -22.71 -37.42 -0.23
N HIS A 28 -21.46 -37.86 -0.04
CA HIS A 28 -21.16 -39.25 0.29
C HIS A 28 -19.93 -39.37 1.20
N SER A 29 -20.18 -39.94 2.37
CA SER A 29 -19.19 -40.51 3.28
C SER A 29 -18.70 -41.83 2.72
N GLN A 30 -17.41 -42.11 2.77
CA GLN A 30 -16.97 -43.46 3.08
C GLN A 30 -15.60 -43.43 3.77
N GLN A 31 -15.55 -44.26 4.80
CA GLN A 31 -14.59 -44.36 5.87
C GLN A 31 -13.87 -45.69 5.64
N SER A 32 -12.55 -45.70 5.57
CA SER A 32 -11.77 -46.94 5.71
C SER A 32 -10.42 -46.63 6.36
N THR A 33 -10.20 -47.31 7.48
CA THR A 33 -9.03 -47.32 8.36
C THR A 33 -7.79 -47.98 7.73
N PRO A 34 -6.60 -47.78 8.32
CA PRO A 34 -5.30 -48.02 7.67
C PRO A 34 -4.73 -49.42 7.97
N ALA A 35 -3.86 -49.90 7.08
CA ALA A 35 -2.98 -51.06 7.32
C ALA A 35 -1.51 -50.60 7.45
N PRO A 36 -0.70 -51.27 8.28
CA PRO A 36 0.63 -50.81 8.66
C PRO A 36 1.70 -51.32 7.67
N SER A 37 2.69 -50.51 7.34
CA SER A 37 3.92 -51.04 6.75
C SER A 37 5.12 -50.14 7.00
N LEU A 38 6.06 -50.72 7.75
CA LEU A 38 7.51 -50.60 7.64
C LEU A 38 8.15 -49.21 7.84
N ALA A 39 8.76 -49.09 9.01
CA ALA A 39 9.80 -48.14 9.31
C ALA A 39 10.98 -48.30 8.34
N ILE A 40 11.10 -47.37 7.39
CA ILE A 40 12.34 -47.10 6.67
C ILE A 40 13.02 -45.96 7.43
N SER A 41 14.14 -46.28 8.06
CA SER A 41 15.07 -45.31 8.62
C SER A 41 15.66 -44.50 7.45
N ALA A 42 14.99 -43.41 7.10
CA ALA A 42 15.52 -42.40 6.21
C ALA A 42 16.23 -41.38 7.10
N THR A 43 17.55 -41.44 7.12
CA THR A 43 18.41 -40.30 7.44
C THR A 43 18.09 -39.20 6.44
N SER A 44 17.05 -38.41 6.73
CA SER A 44 16.78 -37.19 6.00
C SER A 44 17.89 -36.20 6.37
N HIS A 45 18.92 -36.16 5.54
CA HIS A 45 19.63 -34.91 5.31
C HIS A 45 18.57 -33.86 5.03
N LEU A 46 18.27 -33.02 6.03
CA LEU A 46 17.60 -31.76 5.78
C LEU A 46 18.54 -31.00 4.84
N PRO A 47 18.19 -30.78 3.56
CA PRO A 47 18.91 -29.79 2.79
C PRO A 47 18.69 -28.50 3.56
N GLY A 48 19.77 -27.89 4.04
CA GLY A 48 19.71 -26.54 4.58
C GLY A 48 19.10 -25.67 3.49
N SER A 49 17.80 -25.41 3.61
CA SER A 49 17.09 -24.52 2.73
C SER A 49 17.74 -23.17 2.97
N LYS A 50 18.66 -22.78 2.08
CA LYS A 50 19.11 -21.41 1.98
C LYS A 50 17.83 -20.61 1.80
N LEU A 51 17.40 -19.93 2.86
CA LEU A 51 16.27 -19.00 2.80
C LEU A 51 16.61 -18.04 1.67
N LYS A 52 15.91 -18.17 0.53
CA LYS A 52 16.02 -17.21 -0.56
C LYS A 52 15.41 -15.93 -0.02
N ILE A 53 16.27 -15.01 0.38
CA ILE A 53 15.86 -13.65 0.74
C ILE A 53 15.26 -13.08 -0.55
N SER A 54 13.99 -12.67 -0.50
CA SER A 54 13.34 -12.06 -1.66
C SER A 54 14.08 -10.78 -2.03
N SER A 55 14.31 -10.58 -3.32
CA SER A 55 15.01 -9.38 -3.80
C SER A 55 14.10 -8.17 -3.95
N GLY A 56 12.79 -8.36 -3.77
CA GLY A 56 11.81 -7.32 -4.02
C GLY A 56 11.74 -6.29 -2.90
N GLU A 57 11.32 -5.08 -3.29
CA GLU A 57 11.17 -3.93 -2.41
C GLU A 57 9.99 -3.07 -2.86
N ILE A 58 9.52 -2.20 -1.97
CA ILE A 58 8.67 -1.06 -2.32
C ILE A 58 9.41 0.22 -1.92
N SER A 59 9.51 1.15 -2.86
CA SER A 59 10.01 2.50 -2.65
C SER A 59 9.01 3.52 -3.19
N THR A 60 9.10 4.77 -2.72
CA THR A 60 8.20 5.82 -3.17
C THR A 60 8.91 7.16 -3.34
N HIS A 61 8.40 8.00 -4.23
CA HIS A 61 8.82 9.39 -4.39
C HIS A 61 7.61 10.30 -4.60
N VAL A 62 7.50 11.37 -3.82
CA VAL A 62 6.49 12.40 -3.98
C VAL A 62 7.10 13.66 -4.58
N ILE A 63 6.56 14.07 -5.72
CA ILE A 63 6.94 15.29 -6.44
C ILE A 63 5.87 16.34 -6.15
N SER A 64 6.26 17.45 -5.51
CA SER A 64 5.34 18.55 -5.26
C SER A 64 5.52 19.68 -6.28
N LYS A 65 4.43 19.97 -7.01
CA LYS A 65 4.30 21.20 -7.82
C LYS A 65 4.07 22.44 -6.94
N LEU A 66 3.79 22.25 -5.65
CA LEU A 66 3.66 23.28 -4.62
C LEU A 66 5.00 23.59 -3.92
N GLY A 67 6.11 23.11 -4.50
CA GLY A 67 7.46 23.27 -3.97
C GLY A 67 7.85 22.11 -3.05
N LYS A 68 9.11 21.67 -3.13
CA LYS A 68 9.60 20.46 -2.43
C LYS A 68 9.34 20.49 -0.92
N ALA A 69 9.54 21.64 -0.29
CA ALA A 69 9.32 21.83 1.14
C ALA A 69 7.87 21.59 1.60
N SER A 70 6.89 21.58 0.69
CA SER A 70 5.49 21.33 1.05
C SER A 70 5.21 19.88 1.44
N VAL A 71 6.03 18.92 1.00
CA VAL A 71 5.87 17.49 1.29
C VAL A 71 6.98 16.92 2.16
N ASP A 72 7.96 17.74 2.55
CA ASP A 72 9.05 17.32 3.42
C ASP A 72 8.49 16.85 4.78
N GLY A 73 8.95 15.68 5.23
CA GLY A 73 8.49 15.08 6.48
C GLY A 73 7.05 14.53 6.46
N ALA A 74 6.35 14.57 5.31
CA ALA A 74 5.01 13.98 5.22
C ALA A 74 5.06 12.49 5.59
N LYS A 75 4.10 12.04 6.40
CA LYS A 75 4.09 10.68 6.92
C LYS A 75 3.56 9.72 5.86
N VAL A 76 4.19 8.56 5.75
CA VAL A 76 3.74 7.44 4.93
C VAL A 76 3.62 6.20 5.82
N SER A 77 2.42 5.62 5.90
CA SER A 77 2.18 4.33 6.54
C SER A 77 1.97 3.25 5.48
N VAL A 78 2.47 2.05 5.77
CA VAL A 78 2.28 0.87 4.93
C VAL A 78 1.58 -0.20 5.74
N SER A 79 0.40 -0.60 5.27
CA SER A 79 -0.33 -1.74 5.80
C SER A 79 -0.32 -2.89 4.80
N TYR A 80 -0.34 -4.12 5.29
CA TYR A 80 -0.33 -5.33 4.48
C TYR A 80 -1.58 -6.19 4.72
N ASN A 81 -2.07 -6.81 3.65
CA ASN A 81 -3.11 -7.83 3.70
C ASN A 81 -2.74 -9.01 2.79
N ALA A 82 -2.77 -10.23 3.34
CA ALA A 82 -2.49 -11.44 2.56
C ALA A 82 -3.65 -11.83 1.62
N ASP A 83 -4.86 -11.34 1.90
CA ASP A 83 -6.03 -11.56 1.05
C ASP A 83 -5.98 -10.64 -0.18
N LEU A 84 -5.69 -11.22 -1.35
CA LEU A 84 -5.63 -10.52 -2.63
C LEU A 84 -6.98 -9.98 -3.12
N SER A 85 -8.09 -10.34 -2.46
CA SER A 85 -9.44 -9.85 -2.75
C SER A 85 -9.92 -8.79 -1.77
N ALA A 86 -9.12 -8.45 -0.76
CA ALA A 86 -9.47 -7.43 0.22
C ALA A 86 -9.60 -6.04 -0.42
N GLY A 87 -10.66 -5.30 -0.04
CA GLY A 87 -10.78 -3.88 -0.33
C GLY A 87 -10.02 -3.03 0.71
N ALA A 88 -9.84 -1.74 0.40
CA ALA A 88 -9.15 -0.80 1.28
C ALA A 88 -9.76 -0.66 2.70
N ARG A 89 -11.04 -1.02 2.87
CA ARG A 89 -11.75 -1.01 4.17
C ARG A 89 -12.03 -2.40 4.75
N SER A 90 -11.54 -3.46 4.10
CA SER A 90 -11.68 -4.82 4.63
C SER A 90 -10.94 -4.97 5.95
N CYS A 91 -11.28 -6.00 6.74
CA CYS A 91 -10.45 -6.38 7.88
C CYS A 91 -9.16 -7.08 7.42
N GLY A 92 -8.23 -7.29 8.34
CA GLY A 92 -6.99 -8.04 8.08
C GLY A 92 -5.80 -7.20 7.62
N TRP A 93 -5.98 -5.89 7.40
CA TRP A 93 -4.85 -4.98 7.23
C TRP A 93 -4.02 -4.90 8.53
N ARG A 94 -2.73 -5.15 8.40
CA ARG A 94 -1.75 -5.02 9.48
C ARG A 94 -0.74 -3.94 9.12
N LEU A 95 -0.59 -2.95 9.97
CA LEU A 95 0.46 -1.95 9.85
C LEU A 95 1.84 -2.65 9.88
N LEU A 96 2.63 -2.46 8.82
CA LEU A 96 4.00 -2.94 8.70
C LEU A 96 4.99 -1.87 9.14
N ARG A 97 4.85 -0.67 8.60
CA ARG A 97 5.83 0.40 8.75
C ARG A 97 5.17 1.76 8.70
N GLU A 98 5.80 2.71 9.39
CA GLU A 98 5.58 4.13 9.21
C GLU A 98 6.93 4.80 8.99
N ALA A 99 6.96 5.75 8.08
CA ALA A 99 8.14 6.53 7.75
C ALA A 99 7.73 7.96 7.39
N ALA A 100 8.70 8.85 7.29
CA ALA A 100 8.49 10.21 6.80
C ALA A 100 9.24 10.38 5.48
N LEU A 101 8.67 11.16 4.56
CA LEU A 101 9.37 11.55 3.34
C LEU A 101 10.63 12.34 3.68
N SER A 102 11.72 12.06 2.97
CA SER A 102 12.92 12.88 3.03
C SER A 102 12.68 14.29 2.46
N THR A 103 13.67 15.17 2.59
CA THR A 103 13.67 16.52 1.99
C THR A 103 13.53 16.50 0.46
N ASN A 104 13.90 15.40 -0.19
CA ASN A 104 13.72 15.19 -1.62
C ASN A 104 12.36 14.58 -1.98
N GLY A 105 11.53 14.25 -0.99
CA GLY A 105 10.23 13.61 -1.15
C GLY A 105 10.27 12.09 -1.29
N GLY A 106 11.44 11.46 -1.12
CA GLY A 106 11.65 10.03 -1.36
C GLY A 106 11.75 9.18 -0.09
N ILE A 107 11.35 7.90 -0.20
CA ILE A 107 11.65 6.82 0.75
C ILE A 107 12.10 5.60 -0.07
N ASP A 108 13.36 5.22 0.10
CA ASP A 108 14.02 4.19 -0.70
C ASP A 108 13.70 2.77 -0.25
N ASP A 109 13.36 2.58 1.02
CA ASP A 109 13.22 1.27 1.67
C ASP A 109 11.84 1.10 2.32
N LEU A 110 10.80 1.70 1.74
CA LEU A 110 9.46 1.76 2.34
C LEU A 110 8.92 0.35 2.71
N VAL A 111 9.18 -0.65 1.86
CA VAL A 111 9.24 -2.06 2.26
C VAL A 111 10.61 -2.59 1.84
N PRO A 112 11.48 -2.97 2.79
CA PRO A 112 12.86 -3.32 2.48
C PRO A 112 12.97 -4.71 1.83
N VAL A 113 14.13 -4.95 1.21
CA VAL A 113 14.52 -6.24 0.64
C VAL A 113 14.38 -7.34 1.69
N GLY A 114 13.76 -8.46 1.31
CA GLY A 114 13.50 -9.61 2.19
C GLY A 114 12.19 -9.55 2.97
N GLU A 115 11.51 -8.40 3.01
CA GLU A 115 10.19 -8.26 3.67
C GLU A 115 9.02 -8.26 2.68
N LEU A 116 9.30 -8.12 1.38
CA LEU A 116 8.26 -8.15 0.35
C LEU A 116 7.69 -9.56 0.21
N GLN A 117 6.37 -9.66 0.29
CA GLN A 117 5.59 -10.89 0.19
C GLN A 117 4.46 -10.72 -0.82
N ARG A 118 3.95 -11.83 -1.37
CA ARG A 118 2.75 -11.79 -2.22
C ARG A 118 1.54 -11.37 -1.38
N GLY A 119 0.85 -10.32 -1.80
CA GLY A 119 -0.28 -9.76 -1.06
C GLY A 119 -0.67 -8.36 -1.55
N LEU A 120 -1.48 -7.66 -0.76
CA LEU A 120 -1.82 -6.26 -0.97
C LEU A 120 -1.07 -5.38 0.02
N TYR A 121 -0.56 -4.26 -0.46
CA TYR A 121 0.08 -3.22 0.34
C TYR A 121 -0.71 -1.92 0.17
N LEU A 122 -1.21 -1.36 1.27
CA LEU A 122 -1.89 -0.08 1.33
C LEU A 122 -0.90 0.97 1.82
N LEU A 123 -0.52 1.87 0.92
CA LEU A 123 0.33 3.01 1.22
C LEU A 123 -0.58 4.22 1.49
N GLU A 124 -0.55 4.73 2.71
CA GLU A 124 -1.30 5.93 3.08
C GLU A 124 -0.33 7.09 3.30
N PHE A 125 -0.58 8.18 2.58
CA PHE A 125 0.19 9.41 2.63
C PHE A 125 -0.60 10.46 3.42
N ASP A 126 0.02 10.99 4.47
CA ASP A 126 -0.52 12.09 5.26
C ASP A 126 0.08 13.42 4.76
N PHE A 127 -0.72 14.11 3.97
CA PHE A 127 -0.44 15.42 3.38
C PHE A 127 -1.19 16.54 4.11
N SER A 128 -1.69 16.30 5.33
CA SER A 128 -2.46 17.31 6.08
C SER A 128 -1.66 18.59 6.36
N GLY A 129 -0.32 18.50 6.42
CA GLY A 129 0.57 19.66 6.57
C GLY A 129 0.87 20.44 5.29
N VAL A 130 0.47 19.94 4.11
CA VAL A 130 0.80 20.56 2.81
C VAL A 130 0.22 21.96 2.70
N ASP A 131 -0.99 22.19 3.18
CA ASP A 131 -1.66 23.50 3.09
C ASP A 131 -0.89 24.60 3.82
N GLU A 132 -0.45 24.31 5.05
CA GLU A 132 0.31 25.27 5.84
C GLU A 132 1.70 25.50 5.25
N ALA A 133 2.36 24.43 4.79
CA ALA A 133 3.69 24.51 4.22
C ALA A 133 3.68 25.25 2.86
N ALA A 134 2.72 24.97 1.98
CA ALA A 134 2.62 25.56 0.65
C ALA A 134 2.34 27.07 0.68
N ARG A 135 1.63 27.59 1.70
CA ARG A 135 1.44 29.04 1.89
C ARG A 135 2.74 29.79 2.17
N LYS A 136 3.75 29.10 2.70
CA LYS A 136 5.06 29.66 3.04
C LYS A 136 6.05 29.57 1.87
N VAL A 137 5.66 28.97 0.75
CA VAL A 137 6.50 28.86 -0.46
C VAL A 137 6.21 30.03 -1.39
N TYR A 138 7.27 30.76 -1.75
CA TYR A 138 7.19 31.92 -2.65
C TYR A 138 7.99 31.68 -3.92
N ARG A 139 7.45 32.17 -5.04
CA ARG A 139 8.15 32.26 -6.32
C ARG A 139 8.57 33.70 -6.56
N LYS A 140 9.82 33.90 -6.96
CA LYS A 140 10.33 35.21 -7.40
C LYS A 140 9.92 35.45 -8.85
N GLU A 141 9.27 36.57 -9.12
CA GLU A 141 8.91 37.00 -10.47
C GLU A 141 9.95 37.98 -11.05
N ALA A 142 9.79 38.35 -12.32
CA ALA A 142 10.81 39.08 -13.11
C ALA A 142 11.25 40.42 -12.49
N GLU A 143 10.41 41.04 -11.66
CA GLU A 143 10.65 42.33 -11.01
C GLU A 143 11.13 42.20 -9.55
N GLY A 144 11.47 40.98 -9.12
CA GLY A 144 11.88 40.72 -7.74
C GLY A 144 10.73 40.67 -6.72
N VAL A 145 9.50 40.75 -7.19
CA VAL A 145 8.29 40.53 -6.39
C VAL A 145 8.16 39.03 -6.05
N TYR A 146 7.88 38.73 -4.79
CA TYR A 146 7.63 37.38 -4.31
C TYR A 146 6.14 37.12 -4.23
N VAL A 147 5.65 36.15 -5.01
CA VAL A 147 4.25 35.75 -5.03
C VAL A 147 4.12 34.36 -4.40
N PRO A 148 3.14 34.13 -3.51
CA PRO A 148 2.93 32.82 -2.91
C PRO A 148 2.56 31.80 -3.99
N LEU A 149 3.19 30.62 -3.93
CA LEU A 149 2.99 29.56 -4.90
C LEU A 149 1.61 28.91 -4.77
N ASN A 150 1.05 28.90 -3.55
CA ASN A 150 -0.34 28.50 -3.28
C ASN A 150 -1.04 29.58 -2.44
N SER A 151 -1.57 30.61 -3.10
CA SER A 151 -2.20 31.77 -2.44
C SER A 151 -3.46 31.42 -1.63
N THR A 152 -4.20 30.39 -2.07
CA THR A 152 -5.40 29.91 -1.36
C THR A 152 -5.05 28.97 -0.20
N GLY A 153 -3.88 28.32 -0.29
CA GLY A 153 -3.48 27.27 0.62
C GLY A 153 -4.50 26.15 0.72
N PHE A 154 -5.12 25.82 -0.41
CA PHE A 154 -6.00 24.67 -0.59
C PHE A 154 -5.22 23.52 -1.22
N PHE A 155 -5.44 22.32 -0.71
CA PHE A 155 -4.95 21.07 -1.25
C PHE A 155 -6.05 20.02 -1.18
N LEU A 156 -6.35 19.41 -2.33
CA LEU A 156 -7.50 18.51 -2.46
C LEU A 156 -7.37 17.20 -1.67
N ALA A 157 -6.16 16.70 -1.45
CA ALA A 157 -5.92 15.32 -1.06
C ALA A 157 -5.11 15.17 0.24
N PRO A 158 -5.50 15.81 1.36
CA PRO A 158 -4.74 15.84 2.62
C PRO A 158 -4.46 14.45 3.18
N ARG A 159 -5.26 13.44 2.80
CA ARG A 159 -4.95 12.04 2.98
C ARG A 159 -5.21 11.27 1.70
N SER A 160 -4.24 10.48 1.29
CA SER A 160 -4.27 9.74 0.04
C SER A 160 -3.84 8.31 0.26
N SER A 161 -4.58 7.35 -0.27
CA SER A 161 -4.28 5.93 -0.12
C SER A 161 -4.14 5.26 -1.48
N ILE A 162 -3.04 4.53 -1.69
CA ILE A 162 -2.79 3.76 -2.90
C ILE A 162 -2.57 2.30 -2.50
N THR A 163 -3.29 1.39 -3.15
CA THR A 163 -3.12 -0.05 -2.95
C THR A 163 -2.29 -0.64 -4.08
N LEU A 164 -1.22 -1.34 -3.72
CA LEU A 164 -0.38 -2.11 -4.63
C LEU A 164 -0.68 -3.60 -4.44
N LYS A 165 -0.91 -4.31 -5.53
CA LYS A 165 -1.00 -5.77 -5.55
C LYS A 165 0.33 -6.35 -5.97
N ILE A 166 0.96 -7.12 -5.08
CA ILE A 166 2.22 -7.79 -5.32
C ILE A 166 1.95 -9.25 -5.62
N GLU A 167 2.24 -9.67 -6.86
CA GLU A 167 2.16 -11.08 -7.26
C GLU A 167 3.52 -11.77 -7.23
N ASP A 168 4.59 -11.03 -7.54
CA ASP A 168 5.97 -11.49 -7.52
C ASP A 168 6.74 -10.82 -6.36
N PRO A 169 7.15 -11.58 -5.32
CA PRO A 169 7.90 -11.04 -4.19
C PRO A 169 9.34 -10.65 -4.53
N ASP A 170 9.85 -11.00 -5.71
CA ASP A 170 11.18 -10.61 -6.18
C ASP A 170 11.16 -9.28 -6.98
N SER A 171 9.98 -8.66 -7.16
CA SER A 171 9.79 -7.44 -7.95
C SER A 171 10.24 -6.16 -7.24
N LEU A 172 10.84 -5.24 -7.99
CA LEU A 172 11.20 -3.90 -7.54
C LEU A 172 10.05 -2.93 -7.87
N ASN A 173 9.37 -2.43 -6.84
CA ASN A 173 8.19 -1.60 -7.01
C ASN A 173 8.50 -0.16 -6.59
N HIS A 174 8.51 0.76 -7.55
CA HIS A 174 8.70 2.18 -7.27
C HIS A 174 7.43 2.97 -7.62
N LEU A 175 6.83 3.60 -6.63
CA LEU A 175 5.63 4.41 -6.79
C LEU A 175 5.98 5.90 -6.79
N VAL A 176 5.56 6.63 -7.83
CA VAL A 176 5.74 8.08 -7.90
C VAL A 176 4.39 8.76 -7.78
N LEU A 177 4.26 9.65 -6.81
CA LEU A 177 3.11 10.54 -6.65
C LEU A 177 3.51 11.93 -7.11
N SER A 178 2.63 12.62 -7.84
CA SER A 178 2.76 14.06 -8.07
C SER A 178 1.58 14.78 -7.45
N VAL A 179 1.88 15.75 -6.58
CA VAL A 179 0.89 16.57 -5.88
C VAL A 179 0.90 18.00 -6.43
N GLY A 180 -0.29 18.52 -6.71
CA GLY A 180 -0.56 19.92 -7.02
C GLY A 180 -1.75 20.41 -6.19
N ASP A 181 -2.13 21.67 -6.34
CA ASP A 181 -3.23 22.29 -5.59
C ASP A 181 -4.55 21.51 -5.71
N LYS A 182 -4.87 21.07 -6.93
CA LYS A 182 -6.14 20.41 -7.29
C LYS A 182 -5.94 19.05 -7.94
N GLU A 183 -4.72 18.52 -7.86
CA GLU A 183 -4.39 17.26 -8.50
C GLU A 183 -3.53 16.39 -7.60
N LEU A 184 -3.82 15.09 -7.66
CA LEU A 184 -2.95 14.04 -7.21
C LEU A 184 -2.89 13.01 -8.32
N THR A 185 -1.68 12.74 -8.82
CA THR A 185 -1.46 11.66 -9.80
C THR A 185 -0.52 10.64 -9.21
N ALA A 186 -0.76 9.37 -9.54
CA ALA A 186 0.06 8.24 -9.13
C ALA A 186 0.47 7.46 -10.37
N ARG A 187 1.74 7.08 -10.45
CA ARG A 187 2.27 6.27 -11.55
C ARG A 187 3.38 5.35 -11.07
N PRO A 188 3.59 4.19 -11.72
CA PRO A 188 4.85 3.48 -11.61
C PRO A 188 6.01 4.40 -12.02
N GLY A 189 7.11 4.33 -11.29
CA GLY A 189 8.35 4.99 -11.64
C GLY A 189 9.48 3.99 -11.84
N VAL A 190 10.61 4.51 -12.32
CA VAL A 190 11.88 3.80 -12.40
C VAL A 190 12.79 4.51 -11.41
N ARG A 191 13.48 3.77 -10.52
CA ARG A 191 14.52 4.36 -9.69
C ARG A 191 15.61 4.87 -10.63
N ALA A 192 15.87 6.18 -10.62
CA ALA A 192 17.08 6.71 -11.22
C ALA A 192 18.22 6.31 -10.28
N HIS A 193 19.00 5.31 -10.68
CA HIS A 193 20.22 4.89 -10.00
C HIS A 193 21.31 5.96 -10.12
#